data_AF-A0A8J7YJ23-F1
#
_entry.id   AF-A0A8J7YJ23-F1
#
_cell.length_a   1.000
_cell.length_b   1.000
_cell.length_c   1.000
_cell.angle_alpha   90.00
_cell.angle_beta   90.00
_cell.angle_gamma   90.00
#
_symmetry.space_group_name_H-M   'P 1'
#
loop_
_entity.id
_entity.type
_entity.pdbx_description
1 polymer ?
#
loop_
_entity_poly.entity_id
_entity_poly.type
_entity_poly.pdbx_seq_one_letter_code
_entity_poly.pdbx_strand_id
1 'polypeptide(L)' 'MGILDSFGALVSSIIASIVLLVFAIVSFFITVFIVQVGAGLAGYSPSGDYIVLSAAILATGAIVAGATPMSSLAGVEE' A
#
# COMPACT_ATOMS: atom_id res chain seq x y z
N MET A 1 -29.93 14.97 3.58
CA MET A 1 -28.50 14.92 3.91
C MET A 1 -28.16 16.21 4.61
N GLY A 2 -28.16 16.19 5.94
CA GLY A 2 -27.79 17.36 6.73
C GLY A 2 -26.31 17.70 6.57
N ILE A 3 -25.96 18.96 6.78
CA ILE A 3 -24.57 19.43 6.91
C ILE A 3 -23.76 18.60 7.93
N LEU A 4 -24.42 18.10 8.98
CA LEU A 4 -23.82 17.22 9.98
C LEU A 4 -23.46 15.83 9.42
N ASP A 5 -24.27 15.29 8.51
CA ASP A 5 -23.99 14.00 7.83
C ASP A 5 -22.78 14.15 6.89
N SER A 6 -22.68 15.29 6.20
CA SER A 6 -21.57 15.58 5.28
C SER A 6 -20.25 15.77 6.03
N PHE A 7 -20.29 16.43 7.20
CA PHE A 7 -19.12 16.57 8.06
C PHE A 7 -18.66 15.23 8.62
N GLY A 8 -19.60 14.37 9.04
CA GLY A 8 -19.30 13.00 9.47
C GLY A 8 -18.64 12.16 8.37
N ALA A 9 -19.14 12.23 7.13
CA ALA A 9 -18.55 11.54 5.98
C ALA A 9 -17.12 12.04 5.68
N LEU A 10 -16.88 13.34 5.79
CA LEU A 10 -15.55 13.92 5.58
C LEU A 10 -14.56 13.41 6.63
N VAL A 11 -14.92 13.47 7.92
CA VAL A 11 -14.07 12.97 9.01
C VAL A 11 -13.77 11.48 8.84
N SER A 12 -14.78 10.68 8.46
CA SER A 12 -14.60 9.25 8.16
C SER A 12 -13.62 9.01 7.02
N SER A 13 -13.73 9.75 5.91
CA SER A 13 -12.81 9.63 4.78
C SER A 13 -11.36 10.00 5.14
N ILE A 14 -11.17 11.01 5.98
CA ILE A 14 -9.84 11.42 6.46
C ILE A 14 -9.23 10.29 7.28
N ILE A 15 -9.97 9.75 8.25
CA ILE A 15 -9.50 8.63 9.08
C ILE A 15 -9.16 7.42 8.20
N ALA A 16 -10.03 7.06 7.26
CA ALA A 16 -9.79 5.95 6.34
C ALA A 16 -8.51 6.17 5.51
N SER A 17 -8.32 7.38 4.97
CA SER A 17 -7.11 7.72 4.19
C SER A 17 -5.83 7.62 5.02
N ILE A 18 -5.86 8.05 6.29
CA ILE A 18 -4.72 7.96 7.21
C ILE A 18 -4.39 6.50 7.50
N VAL A 19 -5.40 5.67 7.76
CA VAL A 19 -5.19 4.24 8.01
C VAL A 19 -4.57 3.55 6.79
N LEU A 20 -5.11 3.80 5.59
CA LEU A 20 -4.55 3.27 4.35
C LEU A 20 -3.11 3.76 4.10
N LEU A 21 -2.82 5.02 4.40
CA LEU A 21 -1.47 5.59 4.29
C LEU A 21 -0.49 4.86 5.22
N VAL A 22 -0.87 4.61 6.47
CA VAL A 22 -0.04 3.86 7.42
C VAL A 22 0.25 2.45 6.91
N PHE A 23 -0.77 1.74 6.42
CA PHE A 23 -0.59 0.41 5.83
C PHE A 23 0.34 0.44 4.60
N ALA A 24 0.22 1.45 3.74
CA ALA A 24 1.10 1.62 2.58
C ALA A 24 2.56 1.86 3.00
N ILE A 25 2.80 2.69 4.01
CA ILE A 25 4.14 2.95 4.55
C ILE A 25 4.77 1.66 5.08
N VAL A 26 4.04 0.90 5.90
CA VAL A 26 4.52 -0.38 6.44
C VAL A 26 4.82 -1.37 5.32
N SER A 27 3.93 -1.50 4.34
CA SER A 27 4.11 -2.37 3.17
C SER A 27 5.38 -2.01 2.38
N PHE A 28 5.64 -0.72 2.18
CA PHE A 28 6.85 -0.26 1.51
C PHE A 28 8.14 -0.66 2.23
N PHE A 29 8.22 -0.46 3.55
CA PHE A 29 9.41 -0.85 4.33
C PHE A 29 9.67 -2.36 4.29
N ILE A 30 8.61 -3.17 4.39
CA ILE A 30 8.72 -4.62 4.25
C ILE A 30 9.25 -4.97 2.85
N THR A 31 8.77 -4.28 1.81
CA THR A 31 9.22 -4.52 0.44
C THR A 31 10.70 -4.16 0.25
N VAL A 32 11.18 -3.06 0.82
CA VAL A 32 12.60 -2.69 0.81
C VAL A 32 13.45 -3.80 1.45
N PHE A 33 13.02 -4.33 2.60
CA PHE A 33 13.69 -5.44 3.25
C PHE A 33 13.73 -6.69 2.36
N ILE A 34 12.62 -7.04 1.72
CA ILE A 34 12.54 -8.19 0.79
C ILE A 34 13.52 -8.01 -0.37
N VAL A 35 13.57 -6.83 -1.00
CA VAL A 35 14.48 -6.56 -2.12
C VAL A 35 15.95 -6.62 -1.67
N GLN A 36 16.27 -6.06 -0.51
CA GLN A 36 17.63 -6.09 0.01
C GLN A 36 18.12 -7.51 0.29
N VAL A 37 17.31 -8.32 0.97
CA VAL A 37 17.63 -9.73 1.24
C VAL A 37 17.70 -10.53 -0.06
N GLY A 38 16.73 -10.32 -0.97
CA GLY A 38 16.70 -11.00 -2.28
C GLY A 38 17.93 -10.70 -3.13
N ALA A 39 18.39 -9.45 -3.15
CA ALA A 39 19.61 -9.07 -3.85
C ALA A 39 20.86 -9.76 -3.24
N GLY A 40 20.93 -9.83 -1.91
CA GLY A 40 22.01 -10.53 -1.21
C GLY A 40 22.04 -12.03 -1.52
N LEU A 41 20.88 -12.68 -1.58
CA LEU A 41 20.75 -14.10 -1.97
C LEU A 41 21.17 -14.35 -3.43
N ALA A 42 20.96 -13.37 -4.31
CA ALA A 42 21.37 -13.43 -5.71
C ALA A 42 22.86 -13.07 -5.92
N GLY A 43 23.61 -12.75 -4.87
CA GLY A 43 25.02 -12.37 -4.96
C GLY A 43 25.26 -10.95 -5.49
N TYR A 44 24.22 -10.11 -5.54
CA TYR A 44 24.34 -8.71 -5.92
C TYR A 44 24.56 -7.80 -4.72
N SER A 45 25.34 -6.74 -4.91
CA SER A 45 25.48 -5.64 -3.95
C SER A 45 24.96 -4.34 -4.58
N PRO A 46 23.63 -4.19 -4.76
CA PRO A 46 23.05 -3.00 -5.35
C PRO A 46 23.19 -1.80 -4.40
N SER A 47 23.29 -0.60 -4.96
CA SER A 47 23.19 0.63 -4.17
C SER A 47 21.79 0.75 -3.53
N GLY A 48 21.72 1.44 -2.40
CA GLY A 48 20.45 1.65 -1.68
C GLY A 48 19.37 2.28 -2.57
N ASP A 49 19.75 3.17 -3.48
CA ASP A 49 18.83 3.84 -4.41
C ASP A 49 18.09 2.83 -5.31
N TYR A 50 18.79 1.80 -5.79
CA TYR A 50 18.19 0.74 -6.61
C TYR A 50 17.25 -0.15 -5.80
N ILE A 51 17.59 -0.44 -4.54
CA ILE A 51 16.73 -1.23 -3.63
C ILE A 51 15.42 -0.47 -3.39
N VAL A 52 15.53 0.82 -3.07
CA VAL A 52 14.39 1.70 -2.78
C VAL A 52 13.49 1.86 -4.01
N LEU A 53 14.07 2.12 -5.19
CA LEU A 53 13.32 2.24 -6.44
C LEU A 53 12.59 0.94 -6.80
N SER A 54 13.30 -0.19 -6.75
CA SER A 54 12.70 -1.50 -7.06
C SER A 54 11.59 -1.85 -6.07
N ALA A 55 11.79 -1.55 -4.78
CA ALA A 55 10.77 -1.74 -3.76
C ALA A 55 9.56 -0.82 -3.95
N ALA A 56 9.74 0.41 -4.40
CA ALA A 56 8.62 1.32 -4.70
C ALA A 56 7.72 0.78 -5.83
N ILE A 57 8.34 0.26 -6.90
CA ILE A 57 7.61 -0.34 -8.02
C ILE A 57 6.87 -1.60 -7.58
N LEU A 58 7.53 -2.49 -6.82
CA LEU A 58 6.91 -3.70 -6.29
C LEU A 58 5.77 -3.40 -5.31
N ALA A 59 5.95 -2.44 -4.40
CA ALA A 59 4.93 -2.02 -3.46
C ALA A 59 3.71 -1.45 -4.20
N THR A 60 3.92 -0.65 -5.25
CA THR A 60 2.84 -0.14 -6.10
C THR A 60 2.06 -1.29 -6.74
N GLY A 61 2.78 -2.27 -7.32
CA GLY A 61 2.17 -3.47 -7.90
C GLY A 61 1.36 -4.29 -6.89
N ALA A 62 1.91 -4.48 -5.68
CA ALA A 62 1.24 -5.23 -4.60
C ALA A 62 -0.02 -4.52 -4.10
N ILE A 63 0.01 -3.20 -3.96
CA ILE A 63 -1.15 -2.39 -3.53
C ILE A 63 -2.25 -2.45 -4.59
N VAL A 64 -1.92 -2.27 -5.87
CA VAL A 64 -2.88 -2.35 -6.98
C VAL A 64 -3.46 -3.76 -7.13
N ALA A 65 -2.63 -4.79 -7.02
CA ALA A 65 -3.07 -6.18 -7.05
C ALA A 65 -3.90 -6.57 -5.82
N GLY A 66 -3.67 -5.97 -4.65
CA GLY A 66 -4.50 -6.15 -3.47
C GLY A 66 -5.87 -5.48 -3.58
N ALA A 67 -5.99 -4.43 -4.39
CA ALA A 67 -7.26 -3.73 -4.60
C ALA A 67 -8.28 -4.55 -5.43
N THR A 68 -7.83 -5.51 -6.24
CA THR A 68 -8.73 -6.34 -7.07
C THR A 68 -9.60 -7.32 -6.26
N PRO A 69 -9.09 -8.12 -5.29
CA PRO A 69 -9.95 -8.93 -4.44
C PRO A 69 -10.87 -8.08 -3.56
N MET A 70 -10.43 -6.91 -3.09
CA MET A 70 -11.29 -5.98 -2.36
C MET A 70 -12.47 -5.47 -3.21
N SER A 71 -12.20 -5.14 -4.48
CA SER A 71 -13.24 -4.76 -5.45
C SER A 71 -14.19 -5.91 -5.73
N SER A 72 -13.70 -7.15 -5.76
CA SER A 72 -14.54 -8.33 -5.94
C SER A 72 -15.45 -8.61 -4.74
N LEU A 73 -14.97 -8.40 -3.50
CA LEU A 73 -15.79 -8.56 -2.28
C LEU A 73 -16.83 -7.46 -2.12
N ALA A 74 -16.51 -6.23 -2.54
CA ALA A 74 -17.45 -5.11 -2.51
C ALA A 74 -18.66 -5.31 -3.46
N GLY A 75 -18.58 -6.25 -4.40
CA GLY A 75 -19.69 -6.63 -5.28
C GLY A 75 -20.48 -7.87 -4.84
N VAL A 76 -20.19 -8.48 -3.68
CA VAL A 76 -20.86 -9.70 -3.18
C VAL A 76 -22.07 -9.38 -2.27
N GLU A 77 -22.48 -8.11 -2.18
CA GLU A 77 -23.79 -7.74 -1.61
C GLU A 77 -24.87 -7.82 -2.70
N GLU A 78 -25.30 -9.04 -3.02
CA GLU A 78 -26.65 -9.33 -3.57
C GLU A 78 -27.37 -10.32 -2.65
#